data_AF-A0A5D3AP90-F1
#
_entry.id   AF-A0A5D3AP90-F1
#
_cell.length_a   1.000
_cell.length_b   1.000
_cell.length_c   1.000
_cell.angle_alpha   90.00
_cell.angle_beta   90.00
_cell.angle_gamma   90.00
#
_symmetry.space_group_name_H-M   'P 1'
#
loop_
_entity.id
_entity.type
_entity.pdbx_description
1 polymer ?
#
loop_
_entity_poly.entity_id
_entity_poly.type
_entity_poly.pdbx_seq_one_letter_code
_entity_poly.pdbx_strand_id
1 'polypeptide(L)'
;MPDTLKPDSSSSPTTLQDAPQKQPSQPTASSSSPFVKTHQDWTDDTLDALIVSSDGVGFYLPAYMLQTHSTVFRDIISGGLTGQTRAQSNPSTKHHTLELTDKSFETSIVVAWVLQLMEGTFNTKAFVENQKNKTSPSLTRVKSFANKWDCRSVLDGLERAIITISFESHTEPFNKLAQFDILTVASDINRSYAAHAVLHHWDVPDSNEKREYYFYTVVITKTKPFDLDRISRYGFSLFSTGYIYAFYKSLRQHPTDQKLRANAFLKHLEDP
;
A
#
# COMPACT_ATOMS: atom_id res chain seq x y z
N MET A 1 88.10 5.57 -31.29
CA MET A 1 87.48 5.45 -32.63
C MET A 1 86.02 5.85 -32.51
N PRO A 2 85.48 6.67 -33.42
CA PRO A 2 85.71 8.11 -33.35
C PRO A 2 84.41 8.93 -33.43
N ASP A 3 84.60 10.23 -33.37
CA ASP A 3 83.83 11.31 -33.98
C ASP A 3 82.49 11.77 -33.37
N THR A 4 82.44 12.95 -32.74
CA THR A 4 82.36 14.33 -33.32
C THR A 4 80.98 14.54 -33.95
N LEU A 5 80.10 15.41 -33.43
CA LEU A 5 79.97 16.81 -33.89
C LEU A 5 79.03 17.63 -32.97
N LYS A 6 79.53 18.80 -32.53
CA LYS A 6 78.81 20.06 -32.21
C LYS A 6 78.29 20.70 -33.54
N PRO A 7 77.58 21.87 -33.63
CA PRO A 7 77.48 22.96 -32.65
C PRO A 7 76.14 23.78 -32.62
N ASP A 8 76.16 24.84 -31.80
CA ASP A 8 75.51 26.17 -31.95
C ASP A 8 73.97 26.30 -31.95
N SER A 9 73.32 27.33 -31.39
CA SER A 9 73.75 28.62 -30.84
C SER A 9 72.57 29.26 -30.08
N SER A 10 72.89 30.08 -29.07
CA SER A 10 72.27 31.38 -28.69
C SER A 10 70.74 31.54 -28.84
N SER A 11 69.96 31.88 -27.81
CA SER A 11 70.00 33.19 -27.14
C SER A 11 69.00 33.19 -25.96
N SER A 12 69.36 33.79 -24.83
CA SER A 12 68.40 34.29 -23.82
C SER A 12 68.19 35.80 -24.05
N PRO A 13 67.01 36.36 -23.72
CA PRO A 13 66.91 37.05 -22.43
C PRO A 13 65.56 36.91 -21.70
N THR A 14 65.67 36.81 -20.36
CA THR A 14 64.95 37.54 -19.29
C THR A 14 63.70 38.34 -19.71
N THR A 15 62.54 38.39 -19.03
CA THR A 15 62.16 38.36 -17.60
C THR A 15 60.63 38.45 -17.57
N LEU A 16 59.94 37.89 -16.55
CA LEU A 16 58.96 38.56 -15.67
C LEU A 16 58.00 37.56 -15.02
N GLN A 17 57.86 37.74 -13.71
CA GLN A 17 56.93 37.08 -12.79
C GLN A 17 55.48 37.24 -13.23
N ASP A 18 54.65 36.22 -13.04
CA ASP A 18 53.23 36.46 -12.76
C ASP A 18 52.53 35.30 -12.01
N ALA A 19 51.84 35.71 -10.94
CA ALA A 19 50.67 35.18 -10.24
C ALA A 19 50.50 33.68 -9.89
N PRO A 20 50.02 33.35 -8.66
CA PRO A 20 49.54 32.01 -8.32
C PRO A 20 48.29 31.63 -9.11
N GLN A 21 48.32 30.48 -9.78
CA GLN A 21 47.16 29.87 -10.43
C GLN A 21 46.04 29.59 -9.42
N LYS A 22 44.87 30.20 -9.65
CA LYS A 22 43.58 29.79 -9.11
C LYS A 22 43.34 28.32 -9.44
N GLN A 23 43.39 27.49 -8.40
CA GLN A 23 42.92 26.10 -8.46
C GLN A 23 41.40 26.12 -8.66
N PRO A 24 40.85 25.45 -9.68
CA PRO A 24 39.42 25.44 -9.92
C PRO A 24 38.70 24.68 -8.82
N SER A 25 37.81 25.39 -8.13
CA SER A 25 36.93 24.87 -7.09
C SER A 25 36.18 23.64 -7.60
N GLN A 26 36.42 22.49 -6.95
CA GLN A 26 35.60 21.31 -7.09
C GLN A 26 34.13 21.67 -6.80
N PRO A 27 33.18 21.24 -7.64
CA PRO A 27 31.77 21.42 -7.33
C PRO A 27 31.48 20.64 -6.05
N THR A 28 31.06 21.37 -5.02
CA THR A 28 30.34 20.83 -3.87
C THR A 28 29.23 19.94 -4.40
N ALA A 29 29.41 18.63 -4.27
CA ALA A 29 28.33 17.68 -4.44
C ALA A 29 27.32 17.98 -3.34
N SER A 30 26.32 18.82 -3.67
CA SER A 30 25.13 18.97 -2.87
C SER A 30 24.55 17.57 -2.70
N SER A 31 24.56 17.07 -1.47
CA SER A 31 23.81 15.91 -1.04
C SER A 31 22.33 16.21 -1.31
N SER A 32 21.87 15.88 -2.51
CA SER A 32 20.47 15.98 -2.87
C SER A 32 19.79 14.73 -2.33
N SER A 33 18.99 14.93 -1.29
CA SER A 33 18.05 13.92 -0.81
C SER A 33 17.27 13.33 -2.02
N PRO A 34 17.10 12.00 -2.12
CA PRO A 34 16.60 11.36 -3.34
C PRO A 34 15.08 11.50 -3.54
N PHE A 35 14.36 12.18 -2.65
CA PHE A 35 12.89 12.33 -2.73
C PHE A 35 12.47 13.74 -3.16
N VAL A 36 11.39 13.80 -3.96
CA VAL A 36 10.98 14.99 -4.70
C VAL A 36 10.20 15.97 -3.81
N LYS A 37 9.45 15.45 -2.82
CA LYS A 37 8.57 16.25 -1.95
C LYS A 37 8.28 15.53 -0.63
N THR A 38 8.05 16.26 0.47
CA THR A 38 7.51 15.71 1.73
C THR A 38 5.98 15.72 1.74
N HIS A 39 5.36 14.66 2.28
CA HIS A 39 3.91 14.63 2.49
C HIS A 39 3.48 15.70 3.50
N GLN A 40 2.36 16.38 3.25
CA GLN A 40 1.93 17.55 4.04
C GLN A 40 1.63 17.23 5.51
N ASP A 41 1.16 16.02 5.78
CA ASP A 41 0.76 15.58 7.13
C ASP A 41 1.92 14.93 7.93
N TRP A 42 3.06 14.63 7.29
CA TRP A 42 4.22 13.97 7.91
C TRP A 42 5.52 14.73 7.63
N THR A 43 5.58 15.98 8.10
CA THR A 43 6.66 16.96 7.81
C THR A 43 7.72 17.10 8.89
N ASP A 44 7.53 16.49 10.07
CA ASP A 44 8.41 16.65 11.22
C ASP A 44 9.77 15.94 11.02
N ASP A 45 10.75 16.69 10.50
CA ASP A 45 12.11 16.21 10.27
C ASP A 45 12.95 16.03 11.55
N THR A 46 12.34 16.16 12.74
CA THR A 46 12.99 15.82 14.00
C THR A 46 12.89 14.34 14.34
N LEU A 47 11.96 13.62 13.69
CA LEU A 47 11.72 12.20 13.88
C LEU A 47 12.85 11.34 13.31
N ASP A 48 13.00 10.11 13.80
CA ASP A 48 14.16 9.25 13.55
C ASP A 48 14.02 8.30 12.34
N ALA A 49 12.86 8.25 11.68
CA ALA A 49 12.66 7.48 10.45
C ALA A 49 12.09 8.32 9.30
N LEU A 50 12.47 7.94 8.08
CA LEU A 50 11.96 8.52 6.83
C LEU A 50 11.56 7.38 5.88
N ILE A 51 10.28 7.27 5.56
CA ILE A 51 9.81 6.41 4.46
C ILE A 51 9.72 7.27 3.19
N VAL A 52 10.29 6.80 2.08
CA VAL A 52 10.14 7.40 0.76
C VAL A 52 9.29 6.46 -0.09
N SER A 53 8.12 6.91 -0.54
CA SER A 53 7.26 6.15 -1.44
C SER A 53 7.86 5.96 -2.83
N SER A 54 7.35 4.99 -3.59
CA SER A 54 7.82 4.67 -4.95
C SER A 54 7.62 5.79 -5.99
N ASP A 55 6.76 6.77 -5.68
CA ASP A 55 6.54 8.00 -6.43
C ASP A 55 7.31 9.21 -5.84
N GLY A 56 8.26 8.95 -4.93
CA GLY A 56 9.25 9.93 -4.46
C GLY A 56 8.74 10.91 -3.40
N VAL A 57 7.75 10.52 -2.60
CA VAL A 57 7.23 11.33 -1.50
C VAL A 57 7.77 10.83 -0.16
N GLY A 58 8.35 11.73 0.63
CA GLY A 58 8.88 11.45 1.96
C GLY A 58 7.83 11.57 3.08
N PHE A 59 7.91 10.68 4.06
CA PHE A 59 7.09 10.63 5.27
C PHE A 59 8.03 10.53 6.48
N TYR A 60 8.08 11.58 7.30
CA TYR A 60 8.85 11.54 8.55
C TYR A 60 8.01 10.95 9.68
N LEU A 61 8.54 9.94 10.37
CA LEU A 61 7.81 9.09 11.30
C LEU A 61 8.71 8.72 12.49
N PRO A 62 8.15 8.47 13.69
CA PRO A 62 8.91 7.80 14.74
C PRO A 62 9.21 6.36 14.32
N ALA A 63 10.47 5.93 14.40
CA ALA A 63 10.88 4.58 14.02
C ALA A 63 10.10 3.51 14.79
N TYR A 64 9.86 3.73 16.08
CA TYR A 64 9.12 2.79 16.94
C TYR A 64 7.72 2.48 16.40
N MET A 65 7.06 3.42 15.70
CA MET A 65 5.74 3.20 15.11
C MET A 65 5.81 2.09 14.06
N LEU A 66 6.81 2.17 13.16
CA LEU A 66 7.03 1.16 12.13
C LEU A 66 7.43 -0.19 12.73
N GLN A 67 8.34 -0.17 13.72
CA GLN A 67 8.81 -1.39 14.40
C GLN A 67 7.69 -2.12 15.16
N THR A 68 6.74 -1.38 15.71
CA THR A 68 5.60 -1.93 16.46
C THR A 68 4.61 -2.63 15.53
N HIS A 69 4.40 -2.08 14.33
CA HIS A 69 3.36 -2.56 13.42
C HIS A 69 3.86 -3.52 12.34
N SER A 70 5.18 -3.66 12.16
CA SER A 70 5.79 -4.51 11.14
C SER A 70 7.05 -5.20 11.67
N THR A 71 7.08 -6.52 11.55
CA THR A 71 8.28 -7.30 11.85
C THR A 71 9.42 -6.98 10.87
N VAL A 72 9.08 -6.79 9.60
CA VAL A 72 10.03 -6.45 8.53
C VAL A 72 10.67 -5.08 8.79
N PHE A 73 9.89 -4.04 9.11
CA PHE A 73 10.47 -2.73 9.44
C PHE A 73 11.31 -2.80 10.72
N ARG A 74 10.87 -3.55 11.73
CA ARG A 74 11.66 -3.76 12.95
C ARG A 74 13.04 -4.34 12.64
N ASP A 75 13.08 -5.38 11.82
CA ASP A 75 14.33 -6.05 11.48
C ASP A 75 15.24 -5.15 10.62
N ILE A 76 14.67 -4.38 9.68
CA ILE A 76 15.44 -3.43 8.85
C ILE A 76 16.03 -2.31 9.72
N ILE A 77 15.20 -1.67 10.55
CA ILE A 77 15.61 -0.51 11.36
C ILE A 77 16.60 -0.95 12.45
N SER A 78 16.42 -2.13 13.04
CA SER A 78 17.31 -2.66 14.09
C SER A 78 18.62 -3.26 13.54
N GLY A 79 18.83 -3.25 12.21
CA GLY A 79 20.05 -3.73 11.57
C GLY A 79 20.12 -5.25 11.35
N GLY A 80 19.00 -5.96 11.42
CA GLY A 80 18.90 -7.43 11.30
C GLY A 80 18.85 -7.99 9.88
N LEU A 81 18.69 -7.17 8.83
CA LEU A 81 18.56 -7.62 7.45
C LEU A 81 19.73 -7.13 6.57
N THR A 82 20.65 -8.02 6.22
CA THR A 82 21.84 -7.73 5.40
C THR A 82 21.65 -7.94 3.89
N GLY A 83 20.42 -8.06 3.36
CA GLY A 83 20.25 -8.66 2.02
C GLY A 83 19.28 -8.06 1.00
N GLN A 84 18.19 -7.38 1.38
CA GLN A 84 17.11 -7.09 0.40
C GLN A 84 16.58 -5.66 0.37
N THR A 85 16.87 -4.85 1.38
CA THR A 85 16.48 -3.44 1.43
C THR A 85 17.75 -2.64 1.58
N ARG A 86 18.05 -1.80 0.59
CA ARG A 86 19.18 -0.87 0.67
C ARG A 86 18.80 0.24 1.65
N ALA A 87 18.76 -0.07 2.94
CA ALA A 87 18.85 0.93 3.97
C ALA A 87 20.22 1.57 3.79
N GLN A 88 20.27 2.71 3.09
CA GLN A 88 21.47 3.53 3.07
C GLN A 88 21.55 4.21 4.43
N SER A 89 22.09 3.49 5.42
CA SER A 89 22.61 4.12 6.63
C SER A 89 23.88 4.86 6.23
N ASN A 90 23.73 6.03 5.60
CA ASN A 90 24.83 6.95 5.44
C ASN A 90 25.11 7.53 6.83
N PRO A 91 26.36 7.53 7.33
CA PRO A 91 26.66 8.12 8.63
C PRO A 91 26.37 9.63 8.71
N SER A 92 26.01 10.27 7.58
CA SER A 92 25.57 11.66 7.48
C SER A 92 24.05 11.86 7.48
N THR A 93 23.23 10.81 7.40
CA THR A 93 21.76 10.93 7.39
C THR A 93 21.21 10.82 8.80
N LYS A 94 20.53 11.87 9.27
CA LYS A 94 19.86 11.97 10.59
C LYS A 94 18.80 10.88 10.82
N HIS A 95 18.32 10.22 9.76
CA HIS A 95 17.16 9.34 9.76
C HIS A 95 17.48 7.91 9.31
N HIS A 96 16.74 6.94 9.84
CA HIS A 96 16.58 5.62 9.23
C HIS A 96 15.71 5.75 7.97
N THR A 97 16.36 5.90 6.81
CA THR A 97 15.67 6.07 5.53
C THR A 97 15.36 4.72 4.88
N LEU A 98 14.10 4.54 4.50
CA LEU A 98 13.62 3.39 3.73
C LEU A 98 12.95 3.85 2.44
N GLU A 99 13.52 3.44 1.30
CA GLU A 99 12.95 3.69 -0.02
C GLU A 99 12.09 2.52 -0.48
N LEU A 100 10.84 2.82 -0.79
CA LEU A 100 9.87 1.89 -1.35
C LEU A 100 9.96 1.93 -2.88
N THR A 101 9.82 0.78 -3.53
CA THR A 101 10.17 0.59 -4.95
C THR A 101 9.04 0.03 -5.80
N ASP A 102 8.04 -0.59 -5.19
CA ASP A 102 6.92 -1.21 -5.88
C ASP A 102 5.87 -0.17 -6.28
N LYS A 103 5.89 0.19 -7.57
CA LYS A 103 5.00 1.20 -8.13
C LYS A 103 3.52 0.80 -8.15
N SER A 104 3.19 -0.47 -7.86
CA SER A 104 1.80 -0.95 -7.93
C SER A 104 1.01 -0.73 -6.64
N PHE A 105 1.69 -0.74 -5.48
CA PHE A 105 1.05 -0.56 -4.17
C PHE A 105 1.90 0.18 -3.12
N GLU A 106 3.07 0.71 -3.45
CA GLU A 106 3.90 1.52 -2.54
C GLU A 106 3.94 3.00 -2.97
N THR A 107 2.83 3.50 -3.51
CA THR A 107 2.69 4.94 -3.84
C THR A 107 2.37 5.74 -2.58
N SER A 108 2.63 7.05 -2.62
CA SER A 108 2.41 7.98 -1.52
C SER A 108 1.01 7.89 -0.93
N ILE A 109 -0.01 7.77 -1.78
CA ILE A 109 -1.41 7.64 -1.35
C ILE A 109 -1.67 6.35 -0.56
N VAL A 110 -1.06 5.22 -0.97
CA VAL A 110 -1.23 3.95 -0.25
C VAL A 110 -0.47 3.99 1.07
N VAL A 111 0.75 4.56 1.07
CA VAL A 111 1.54 4.77 2.29
C VAL A 111 0.76 5.60 3.30
N ALA A 112 0.14 6.71 2.87
CA ALA A 112 -0.69 7.54 3.76
C ALA A 112 -1.83 6.76 4.41
N TRP A 113 -2.56 5.93 3.65
CA TRP A 113 -3.62 5.08 4.21
C TRP A 113 -3.09 4.03 5.18
N VAL A 114 -1.95 3.42 4.86
CA VAL A 114 -1.29 2.45 5.75
C VAL A 114 -0.93 3.09 7.08
N LEU A 115 -0.33 4.28 7.07
CA LEU A 115 0.04 5.01 8.28
C LEU A 115 -1.21 5.38 9.10
N GLN A 116 -2.27 5.88 8.45
CA GLN A 116 -3.54 6.15 9.12
C GLN A 116 -4.16 4.90 9.76
N LEU A 117 -4.03 3.72 9.11
CA LEU A 117 -4.50 2.46 9.67
C LEU A 117 -3.66 2.00 10.87
N MET A 118 -2.36 2.23 10.84
CA MET A 118 -1.45 1.96 11.97
C MET A 118 -1.79 2.85 13.18
N GLU A 119 -2.02 4.14 12.95
CA GLU A 119 -2.37 5.12 14.00
C GLU A 119 -3.83 4.99 14.50
N GLY A 120 -4.67 4.24 13.78
CA GLY A 120 -6.10 4.16 14.08
C GLY A 120 -6.90 5.41 13.70
N THR A 121 -6.34 6.28 12.85
CA THR A 121 -6.95 7.54 12.38
C THR A 121 -7.64 7.40 11.02
N PHE A 122 -7.61 6.21 10.41
CA PHE A 122 -8.20 5.95 9.10
C PHE A 122 -9.71 6.21 9.06
N ASN A 123 -10.12 7.17 8.24
CA ASN A 123 -11.54 7.52 8.05
C ASN A 123 -12.13 6.76 6.85
N THR A 124 -12.85 5.68 7.13
CA THR A 124 -13.48 4.83 6.11
C THR A 124 -14.47 5.58 5.23
N LYS A 125 -15.25 6.51 5.79
CA LYS A 125 -16.24 7.30 5.04
C LYS A 125 -15.56 8.20 4.01
N ALA A 126 -14.60 9.01 4.46
CA ALA A 126 -13.83 9.90 3.58
C ALA A 126 -13.04 9.11 2.53
N PHE A 127 -12.51 7.94 2.90
CA PHE A 127 -11.85 7.06 1.94
C PHE A 127 -12.80 6.62 0.82
N VAL A 128 -13.98 6.10 1.13
CA VAL A 128 -14.96 5.65 0.12
C VAL A 128 -15.43 6.81 -0.75
N GLU A 129 -15.71 7.97 -0.16
CA GLU A 129 -16.15 9.17 -0.90
C GLU A 129 -15.10 9.64 -1.91
N ASN A 130 -13.82 9.63 -1.52
CA ASN A 130 -12.70 10.03 -2.38
C ASN A 130 -12.38 8.98 -3.44
N GLN A 131 -12.46 7.69 -3.09
CA GLN A 131 -12.07 6.60 -3.99
C GLN A 131 -13.17 6.17 -4.94
N LYS A 132 -14.44 6.30 -4.57
CA LYS A 132 -15.59 5.94 -5.42
C LYS A 132 -15.45 4.51 -5.95
N ASN A 133 -15.52 4.31 -7.27
CA ASN A 133 -15.33 3.01 -7.92
C ASN A 133 -13.90 2.43 -7.81
N LYS A 134 -12.93 3.18 -7.26
CA LYS A 134 -11.60 2.69 -6.92
C LYS A 134 -11.47 2.19 -5.49
N THR A 135 -12.54 2.24 -4.68
CA THR A 135 -12.54 1.75 -3.30
C THR A 135 -11.97 0.34 -3.20
N SER A 136 -12.53 -0.63 -3.93
CA SER A 136 -12.07 -2.03 -3.85
C SER A 136 -10.61 -2.22 -4.34
N PRO A 137 -10.22 -1.72 -5.54
CA PRO A 137 -8.82 -1.74 -5.95
C PRO A 137 -7.84 -1.08 -4.95
N SER A 138 -8.25 0.02 -4.31
CA SER A 138 -7.43 0.73 -3.33
C SER A 138 -7.26 -0.07 -2.05
N LEU A 139 -8.31 -0.72 -1.54
CA LEU A 139 -8.22 -1.64 -0.40
C LEU A 139 -7.29 -2.83 -0.71
N THR A 140 -7.38 -3.40 -1.92
CA THR A 140 -6.46 -4.48 -2.37
C THR A 140 -5.00 -4.01 -2.39
N ARG A 141 -4.71 -2.77 -2.83
CA ARG A 141 -3.35 -2.22 -2.78
C ARG A 141 -2.83 -2.08 -1.35
N VAL A 142 -3.66 -1.59 -0.42
CA VAL A 142 -3.29 -1.51 1.00
C VAL A 142 -2.99 -2.91 1.57
N LYS A 143 -3.77 -3.91 1.20
CA LYS A 143 -3.49 -5.31 1.56
C LYS A 143 -2.18 -5.82 0.99
N SER A 144 -1.89 -5.55 -0.29
CA SER A 144 -0.60 -5.95 -0.89
C SER A 144 0.59 -5.31 -0.18
N PHE A 145 0.46 -4.03 0.20
CA PHE A 145 1.45 -3.35 1.03
C PHE A 145 1.60 -4.07 2.38
N ALA A 146 0.49 -4.29 3.09
CA ALA A 146 0.50 -4.90 4.40
C ALA A 146 1.09 -6.31 4.39
N ASN A 147 0.84 -7.11 3.35
CA ASN A 147 1.42 -8.44 3.21
C ASN A 147 2.92 -8.39 2.93
N LYS A 148 3.39 -7.49 2.05
CA LYS A 148 4.82 -7.37 1.75
C LYS A 148 5.63 -6.96 2.97
N TRP A 149 5.08 -6.05 3.77
CA TRP A 149 5.76 -5.49 4.93
C TRP A 149 5.33 -6.14 6.25
N ASP A 150 4.60 -7.25 6.23
CA ASP A 150 4.09 -7.95 7.41
C ASP A 150 3.40 -7.04 8.44
N CYS A 151 2.54 -6.15 7.95
CA CYS A 151 1.81 -5.18 8.76
C CYS A 151 0.45 -5.74 9.21
N ARG A 152 0.46 -6.64 10.21
CA ARG A 152 -0.78 -7.30 10.67
C ARG A 152 -1.85 -6.32 11.17
N SER A 153 -1.45 -5.26 11.87
CA SER A 153 -2.39 -4.22 12.36
C SER A 153 -3.13 -3.51 11.24
N VAL A 154 -2.50 -3.36 10.07
CA VAL A 154 -3.11 -2.76 8.87
C VAL A 154 -4.16 -3.68 8.30
N LEU A 155 -3.90 -5.00 8.25
CA LEU A 155 -4.91 -5.99 7.84
C LEU A 155 -6.12 -5.99 8.79
N ASP A 156 -5.89 -5.88 10.09
CA ASP A 156 -6.96 -5.79 11.09
C ASP A 156 -7.75 -4.46 10.94
N GLY A 157 -7.06 -3.38 10.55
CA GLY A 157 -7.71 -2.11 10.18
C GLY A 157 -8.56 -2.21 8.91
N LEU A 158 -8.10 -2.93 7.89
CA LEU A 158 -8.89 -3.21 6.68
C LEU A 158 -10.14 -4.04 7.00
N GLU A 159 -10.02 -5.05 7.85
CA GLU A 159 -11.16 -5.83 8.33
C GLU A 159 -12.21 -4.92 9.01
N ARG A 160 -11.78 -4.04 9.92
CA ARG A 160 -12.67 -3.05 10.55
C ARG A 160 -13.33 -2.13 9.52
N ALA A 161 -12.59 -1.64 8.53
CA ALA A 161 -13.14 -0.78 7.48
C ALA A 161 -14.22 -1.50 6.66
N ILE A 162 -14.01 -2.77 6.29
CA ILE A 162 -15.02 -3.58 5.56
C ILE A 162 -16.25 -3.82 6.42
N ILE A 163 -16.07 -4.08 7.71
CA ILE A 163 -17.18 -4.25 8.66
C ILE A 163 -18.00 -2.95 8.71
N THR A 164 -17.36 -1.78 8.88
CA THR A 164 -18.04 -0.47 8.86
C THR A 164 -18.82 -0.26 7.56
N ILE A 165 -18.20 -0.51 6.40
CA ILE A 165 -18.87 -0.40 5.09
C ILE A 165 -20.12 -1.30 5.04
N SER A 166 -20.05 -2.50 5.62
CA SER A 166 -21.15 -3.46 5.60
C SER A 166 -22.33 -2.99 6.47
N PHE A 167 -22.06 -2.57 7.71
CA PHE A 167 -23.07 -2.07 8.64
C PHE A 167 -23.74 -0.78 8.16
N GLU A 168 -22.96 0.11 7.54
CA GLU A 168 -23.44 1.42 7.08
C GLU A 168 -23.82 1.42 5.59
N SER A 169 -23.92 0.25 4.95
CA SER A 169 -24.21 0.11 3.51
C SER A 169 -25.52 0.74 3.03
N HIS A 170 -26.41 1.17 3.93
CA HIS A 170 -27.65 1.89 3.63
C HIS A 170 -27.48 3.42 3.57
N THR A 171 -26.34 3.98 4.01
CA THR A 171 -26.08 5.43 4.06
C THR A 171 -25.05 5.86 3.01
N GLU A 172 -25.08 7.13 2.61
CA GLU A 172 -24.01 7.68 1.77
C GLU A 172 -22.69 7.82 2.56
N PRO A 173 -21.53 7.49 1.95
CA PRO A 173 -21.33 7.08 0.55
C PRO A 173 -21.41 5.56 0.33
N PHE A 174 -21.63 4.76 1.36
CA PHE A 174 -21.50 3.30 1.29
C PHE A 174 -22.59 2.64 0.45
N ASN A 175 -23.80 3.20 0.44
CA ASN A 175 -24.90 2.77 -0.42
C ASN A 175 -24.61 2.90 -1.93
N LYS A 176 -23.51 3.54 -2.33
CA LYS A 176 -23.07 3.59 -3.72
C LYS A 176 -22.20 2.41 -4.11
N LEU A 177 -21.66 1.65 -3.14
CA LEU A 177 -20.81 0.48 -3.39
C LEU A 177 -21.65 -0.75 -3.76
N ALA A 178 -21.05 -1.69 -4.50
CA ALA A 178 -21.65 -2.99 -4.74
C ALA A 178 -21.19 -4.01 -3.70
N GLN A 179 -22.13 -4.80 -3.17
CA GLN A 179 -21.84 -5.88 -2.23
C GLN A 179 -20.80 -6.85 -2.78
N PHE A 180 -20.89 -7.20 -4.06
CA PHE A 180 -19.97 -8.13 -4.71
C PHE A 180 -18.53 -7.63 -4.63
N ASP A 181 -18.29 -6.35 -4.91
CA ASP A 181 -16.94 -5.79 -4.87
C ASP A 181 -16.36 -5.86 -3.46
N ILE A 182 -17.14 -5.51 -2.44
CA ILE A 182 -16.66 -5.54 -1.05
C ILE A 182 -16.48 -6.98 -0.56
N LEU A 183 -17.33 -7.91 -0.99
CA LEU A 183 -17.17 -9.34 -0.72
C LEU A 183 -15.88 -9.92 -1.33
N THR A 184 -15.52 -9.49 -2.54
CA THR A 184 -14.24 -9.90 -3.16
C THR A 184 -13.04 -9.35 -2.39
N VAL A 185 -13.10 -8.11 -1.90
CA VAL A 185 -12.05 -7.55 -1.04
C VAL A 185 -11.95 -8.34 0.27
N ALA A 186 -13.08 -8.64 0.92
CA ALA A 186 -13.11 -9.41 2.16
C ALA A 186 -12.47 -10.80 2.00
N SER A 187 -12.75 -11.47 0.87
CA SER A 187 -12.10 -12.72 0.51
C SER A 187 -10.61 -12.54 0.23
N ASP A 188 -10.22 -11.49 -0.48
CA ASP A 188 -8.82 -11.23 -0.85
C ASP A 188 -7.92 -10.93 0.36
N ILE A 189 -8.43 -10.21 1.37
CA ILE A 189 -7.70 -9.96 2.63
C ILE A 189 -7.64 -11.19 3.54
N ASN A 190 -8.33 -12.28 3.17
CA ASN A 190 -8.43 -13.54 3.92
C ASN A 190 -8.87 -13.32 5.39
N ARG A 191 -9.94 -12.55 5.57
CA ARG A 191 -10.55 -12.27 6.87
C ARG A 191 -12.01 -12.70 6.85
N SER A 192 -12.27 -13.91 7.34
CA SER A 192 -13.58 -14.57 7.29
C SER A 192 -14.68 -13.75 7.97
N TYR A 193 -14.35 -13.01 9.03
CA TYR A 193 -15.33 -12.20 9.74
C TYR A 193 -15.75 -10.95 8.96
N ALA A 194 -14.84 -10.32 8.20
CA ALA A 194 -15.23 -9.28 7.23
C ALA A 194 -16.22 -9.81 6.20
N ALA A 195 -15.98 -10.99 5.63
CA ALA A 195 -16.87 -11.58 4.63
C ALA A 195 -18.24 -11.97 5.23
N HIS A 196 -18.24 -12.50 6.45
CA HIS A 196 -19.47 -12.72 7.23
C HIS A 196 -20.25 -11.42 7.40
N ALA A 197 -19.59 -10.32 7.80
CA ALA A 197 -20.25 -9.03 7.99
C ALA A 197 -20.89 -8.51 6.69
N VAL A 198 -20.21 -8.65 5.54
CA VAL A 198 -20.76 -8.31 4.22
C VAL A 198 -21.97 -9.17 3.87
N LEU A 199 -21.96 -10.46 4.20
CA LEU A 199 -23.13 -11.31 3.95
C LEU A 199 -24.30 -10.97 4.87
N HIS A 200 -24.03 -10.67 6.14
CA HIS A 200 -25.05 -10.52 7.18
C HIS A 200 -25.69 -9.13 7.20
N HIS A 201 -24.87 -8.08 7.15
CA HIS A 201 -25.30 -6.71 7.46
C HIS A 201 -25.56 -5.85 6.23
N TRP A 202 -25.17 -6.31 5.05
CA TRP A 202 -25.31 -5.53 3.83
C TRP A 202 -26.78 -5.27 3.50
N ASP A 203 -27.11 -4.01 3.24
CA ASP A 203 -28.40 -3.56 2.75
C ASP A 203 -28.52 -3.85 1.25
N VAL A 204 -29.09 -5.01 0.96
CA VAL A 204 -29.27 -5.50 -0.41
C VAL A 204 -30.46 -4.75 -1.04
N PRO A 205 -30.30 -4.12 -2.21
CA PRO A 205 -31.38 -3.31 -2.82
C PRO A 205 -32.50 -4.21 -3.36
N ASP A 206 -33.73 -3.69 -3.37
CA ASP A 206 -34.92 -4.42 -3.84
C ASP A 206 -34.91 -4.70 -5.35
N SER A 207 -34.39 -3.75 -6.13
CA SER A 207 -34.36 -3.82 -7.60
C SER A 207 -32.95 -3.56 -8.14
N ASN A 208 -32.81 -3.49 -9.47
CA ASN A 208 -31.56 -3.13 -10.14
C ASN A 208 -31.23 -1.64 -9.96
N GLU A 209 -31.25 -1.15 -8.71
CA GLU A 209 -30.69 0.16 -8.40
C GLU A 209 -29.24 0.17 -8.87
N LYS A 210 -28.94 1.13 -9.73
CA LYS A 210 -27.57 1.31 -10.21
C LYS A 210 -26.75 1.81 -9.04
N ARG A 211 -25.95 0.91 -8.45
CA ARG A 211 -24.83 1.31 -7.58
C ARG A 211 -23.92 2.23 -8.41
N GLU A 212 -23.40 3.31 -7.82
CA GLU A 212 -22.56 4.26 -8.56
C GLU A 212 -21.10 3.82 -8.59
N TYR A 213 -20.65 3.13 -7.55
CA TYR A 213 -19.27 2.80 -7.27
C TYR A 213 -19.00 1.30 -7.39
N TYR A 214 -19.50 0.66 -8.47
CA TYR A 214 -19.15 -0.72 -8.75
C TYR A 214 -17.90 -0.83 -9.63
N PHE A 215 -17.04 -1.79 -9.31
CA PHE A 215 -15.88 -2.18 -10.10
C PHE A 215 -16.18 -3.39 -10.98
N TYR A 216 -16.88 -4.40 -10.44
CA TYR A 216 -17.36 -5.55 -11.19
C TYR A 216 -18.82 -5.39 -11.63
N THR A 217 -19.20 -6.06 -12.72
CA THR A 217 -20.55 -5.95 -13.32
C THR A 217 -21.61 -6.80 -12.61
N VAL A 218 -21.26 -7.52 -11.55
CA VAL A 218 -22.16 -8.44 -10.84
C VAL A 218 -23.05 -7.64 -9.88
N VAL A 219 -24.35 -7.63 -10.17
CA VAL A 219 -25.35 -6.94 -9.34
C VAL A 219 -26.06 -7.97 -8.46
N ILE A 220 -25.99 -7.76 -7.14
CA ILE A 220 -26.71 -8.54 -6.14
C ILE A 220 -27.91 -7.72 -5.66
N THR A 221 -29.10 -8.31 -5.69
CA THR A 221 -30.36 -7.70 -5.24
C THR A 221 -31.15 -8.70 -4.40
N LYS A 222 -32.23 -8.27 -3.73
CA LYS A 222 -33.09 -9.21 -2.96
C LYS A 222 -33.75 -10.25 -3.87
N THR A 223 -34.06 -9.86 -5.11
CA THR A 223 -34.65 -10.74 -6.14
C THR A 223 -33.60 -11.58 -6.88
N LYS A 224 -32.33 -11.20 -6.82
CA LYS A 224 -31.18 -11.91 -7.40
C LYS A 224 -30.07 -11.97 -6.35
N PRO A 225 -30.22 -12.81 -5.31
CA PRO A 225 -29.21 -12.94 -4.28
C PRO A 225 -27.90 -13.47 -4.86
N PHE A 226 -26.81 -13.28 -4.12
CA PHE A 226 -25.51 -13.84 -4.48
C PHE A 226 -25.63 -15.35 -4.67
N ASP A 227 -25.35 -15.80 -5.89
CA ASP A 227 -25.49 -17.18 -6.35
C ASP A 227 -24.30 -17.50 -7.23
N LEU A 228 -23.50 -18.48 -6.80
CA LEU A 228 -22.28 -18.91 -7.50
C LEU A 228 -22.59 -19.37 -8.93
N ASP A 229 -23.75 -19.98 -9.18
CA ASP A 229 -24.13 -20.50 -10.49
C ASP A 229 -24.30 -19.39 -11.54
N ARG A 230 -24.41 -18.12 -11.09
CA ARG A 230 -24.58 -16.93 -11.93
C ARG A 230 -23.30 -16.13 -12.14
N ILE A 231 -22.20 -16.53 -11.50
CA ILE A 231 -20.93 -15.82 -11.57
C ILE A 231 -20.13 -16.32 -12.78
N SER A 232 -19.50 -15.39 -13.50
CA SER A 232 -18.60 -15.76 -14.60
C SER A 232 -17.37 -16.51 -14.08
N ARG A 233 -16.67 -17.24 -14.96
CA ARG A 233 -15.39 -17.90 -14.62
C ARG A 233 -14.39 -16.93 -13.97
N TYR A 234 -14.37 -15.67 -14.42
CA TYR A 234 -13.54 -14.64 -13.83
C TYR A 234 -13.99 -14.30 -12.40
N GLY A 235 -15.28 -14.10 -12.16
CA GLY A 235 -15.77 -13.83 -10.80
C GLY A 235 -15.52 -14.99 -9.83
N PHE A 236 -15.57 -16.24 -10.29
CA PHE A 236 -15.14 -17.41 -9.49
C PHE A 236 -13.67 -17.30 -9.07
N SER A 237 -12.78 -16.84 -9.95
CA SER A 237 -11.35 -16.71 -9.66
C SER A 237 -11.00 -15.64 -8.62
N LEU A 238 -11.97 -14.80 -8.23
CA LEU A 238 -11.79 -13.77 -7.20
C LEU A 238 -11.93 -14.31 -5.78
N PHE A 239 -12.35 -15.57 -5.61
CA PHE A 239 -12.56 -16.20 -4.32
C PHE A 239 -11.64 -17.40 -4.14
N SER A 240 -11.20 -17.64 -2.91
CA SER A 240 -10.48 -18.88 -2.58
C SER A 240 -11.41 -20.09 -2.64
N THR A 241 -10.86 -21.28 -2.81
CA THR A 241 -11.65 -22.53 -2.84
C THR A 241 -12.50 -22.71 -1.58
N GLY A 242 -11.96 -22.36 -0.41
CA GLY A 242 -12.70 -22.41 0.86
C GLY A 242 -13.89 -21.47 0.88
N TYR A 243 -13.73 -20.24 0.37
CA TYR A 243 -14.83 -19.29 0.24
C TYR A 243 -15.90 -19.78 -0.72
N ILE A 244 -15.51 -20.28 -1.89
CA ILE A 244 -16.45 -20.86 -2.88
C ILE A 244 -17.26 -22.00 -2.24
N TYR A 245 -16.59 -22.92 -1.53
CA TYR A 245 -17.26 -24.01 -0.84
C TYR A 245 -18.25 -23.50 0.22
N ALA A 246 -17.82 -22.56 1.08
CA ALA A 246 -18.64 -22.00 2.12
C ALA A 246 -19.86 -21.22 1.58
N PHE A 247 -19.69 -20.43 0.51
CA PHE A 247 -20.79 -19.75 -0.17
C PHE A 247 -21.81 -20.75 -0.72
N TYR A 248 -21.34 -21.80 -1.39
CA TYR A 248 -22.21 -22.83 -1.95
C TYR A 248 -23.02 -23.56 -0.88
N LYS A 249 -22.36 -24.02 0.19
CA LYS A 249 -22.99 -24.77 1.28
C LYS A 249 -23.97 -23.92 2.06
N SER A 250 -23.58 -22.71 2.42
CA SER A 250 -24.45 -21.79 3.18
C SER A 250 -25.69 -21.38 2.40
N LEU A 251 -25.57 -21.10 1.09
CA LEU A 251 -26.71 -20.77 0.23
C LEU A 251 -27.71 -21.94 0.13
N ARG A 252 -27.22 -23.18 0.03
CA ARG A 252 -28.08 -24.37 0.00
C ARG A 252 -28.80 -24.63 1.32
N GLN A 253 -28.16 -24.34 2.45
CA GLN A 253 -28.77 -24.51 3.77
C GLN A 253 -29.80 -23.42 4.06
N HIS A 254 -29.48 -22.18 3.68
CA HIS A 254 -30.29 -21.01 3.99
C HIS A 254 -30.40 -20.11 2.75
N PRO A 255 -31.28 -20.44 1.79
CA PRO A 255 -31.38 -19.71 0.53
C PRO A 255 -31.95 -18.30 0.68
N THR A 256 -32.81 -18.08 1.67
CA THR A 256 -33.57 -16.84 1.87
C THR A 256 -33.18 -16.07 3.13
N ASP A 257 -32.75 -16.76 4.18
CA ASP A 257 -32.38 -16.13 5.45
C ASP A 257 -30.92 -15.65 5.42
N GLN A 258 -30.74 -14.34 5.30
CA GLN A 258 -29.44 -13.69 5.20
C GLN A 258 -28.54 -13.97 6.41
N LYS A 259 -29.11 -13.92 7.63
CA LYS A 259 -28.36 -14.08 8.88
C LYS A 259 -27.93 -15.53 9.07
N LEU A 260 -28.85 -16.47 8.90
CA LEU A 260 -28.52 -17.89 8.99
C LEU A 260 -27.52 -18.30 7.91
N ARG A 261 -27.65 -17.77 6.69
CA ARG A 261 -26.67 -17.98 5.62
C ARG A 261 -25.29 -17.46 5.99
N ALA A 262 -25.17 -16.24 6.50
CA ALA A 262 -23.88 -15.67 6.90
C ALA A 262 -23.23 -16.50 8.02
N ASN A 263 -23.99 -16.92 9.03
CA ASN A 263 -23.48 -17.76 10.11
C ASN A 263 -23.03 -19.14 9.62
N ALA A 264 -23.82 -19.77 8.72
CA ALA A 264 -23.43 -21.03 8.10
C ALA A 264 -22.16 -20.87 7.25
N PHE A 265 -22.03 -19.77 6.51
CA PHE A 265 -20.83 -19.46 5.73
C PHE A 265 -19.58 -19.45 6.61
N LEU A 266 -19.63 -18.73 7.75
CA LEU A 266 -18.50 -18.67 8.66
C LEU A 266 -18.14 -20.05 9.23
N LYS A 267 -19.16 -20.83 9.62
CA LYS A 267 -18.97 -22.20 10.10
C LYS A 267 -18.27 -23.10 9.07
N HIS A 268 -18.66 -23.05 7.80
CA HIS A 268 -18.04 -23.86 6.74
C HIS A 268 -16.62 -23.41 6.38
N LEU A 269 -16.20 -22.22 6.78
CA LEU A 269 -14.81 -21.77 6.63
C LEU A 269 -13.91 -22.26 7.78
N GLU A 270 -14.48 -22.43 8.97
CA GLU A 270 -13.77 -22.91 10.16
C GLU A 270 -13.66 -24.45 10.16
N ASP A 271 -14.66 -25.14 9.62
CA ASP A 271 -14.73 -26.61 9.48
C ASP A 271 -14.78 -27.04 7.98
N PRO A 272 -13.67 -26.93 7.22
CA PRO A 272 -13.65 -27.17 5.78
C PRO A 272 -13.90 -28.63 5.36
#